data_AF-A0ABD2ME13-F1
#
_entry.id   AF-A0ABD2ME13-F1
#
_cell.length_a   1.000
_cell.length_b   1.000
_cell.length_c   1.000
_cell.angle_alpha   90.00
_cell.angle_beta   90.00
_cell.angle_gamma   90.00
#
_symmetry.space_group_name_H-M   'P 1'
#
loop_
_entity.id
_entity.type
_entity.pdbx_description
1 polymer ?
#
loop_
_entity_poly.entity_id
_entity_poly.type
_entity_poly.pdbx_seq_one_letter_code
_entity_poly.pdbx_strand_id
1 'polypeptide(L)'
;MPKMDFDLFDMFAPIVVALIFAAILLILSFTCINWYCITQKDDLTIFEKLGARANLRLGPHTMIQIKRGGYASTYAREEDDERRKLTMTSQQQQRMEPLLEEDNRKGTVAQI
;
A
#
# COMPACT_ATOMS: atom_id res chain seq x y z
N MET A 1 -45.30 34.84 33.01
CA MET A 1 -44.74 33.72 32.24
C MET A 1 -44.46 32.58 33.20
N PRO A 2 -44.95 31.36 32.94
CA PRO A 2 -44.60 30.19 33.76
C PRO A 2 -43.09 29.99 33.70
N LYS A 3 -42.46 29.76 34.86
CA LYS A 3 -41.04 29.43 34.95
C LYS A 3 -40.89 27.97 34.51
N MET A 4 -40.14 27.74 33.44
CA MET A 4 -39.78 26.39 33.02
C MET A 4 -38.66 25.92 33.95
N ASP A 5 -38.92 24.91 34.76
CA ASP A 5 -37.89 24.25 35.55
C ASP A 5 -37.10 23.36 34.60
N PHE A 6 -35.86 23.74 34.32
CA PHE A 6 -34.94 22.96 33.50
C PHE A 6 -34.21 21.96 34.39
N ASP A 7 -34.38 20.68 34.10
CA ASP A 7 -33.57 19.66 34.73
C ASP A 7 -32.16 19.67 34.12
N LEU A 8 -31.16 19.29 34.91
CA LEU A 8 -29.78 19.22 34.45
C LEU A 8 -29.63 18.27 33.26
N PHE A 9 -30.42 17.19 33.23
CA PHE A 9 -30.46 16.25 32.11
C PHE A 9 -30.86 16.91 30.78
N ASP A 10 -31.80 17.84 30.78
CA ASP A 10 -32.23 18.53 29.57
C ASP A 10 -31.13 19.45 29.01
N MET A 11 -30.27 19.96 29.88
CA MET A 11 -29.11 20.77 29.48
C MET A 11 -27.95 19.93 28.92
N PHE A 12 -27.78 18.69 29.39
CA PHE A 12 -26.75 17.76 28.90
C PHE A 12 -27.17 16.98 27.64
N ALA A 13 -28.47 16.88 27.36
CA ALA A 13 -29.00 16.15 26.22
C ALA A 13 -28.34 16.51 24.87
N PRO A 14 -28.08 17.79 24.53
CA PRO A 14 -27.40 18.15 23.28
C PRO A 14 -25.96 17.61 23.20
N ILE A 15 -25.25 17.59 24.33
CA ILE A 15 -23.87 17.10 24.41
C ILE A 15 -23.85 15.59 24.20
N VAL A 16 -24.77 14.87 24.87
CA VAL A 16 -24.89 13.42 24.74
C VAL A 16 -25.24 13.03 23.31
N VAL A 17 -26.19 13.72 22.67
CA VAL A 17 -26.55 13.49 21.27
C VAL A 17 -25.37 13.76 20.33
N ALA A 18 -24.60 14.83 20.56
CA ALA A 18 -23.40 15.12 19.77
C ALA A 18 -22.34 14.02 19.91
N LEU A 19 -22.13 13.50 21.12
CA LEU A 19 -21.18 12.40 21.36
C LEU A 19 -21.64 11.10 20.69
N ILE A 20 -22.92 10.77 20.76
CA ILE A 20 -23.49 9.60 20.07
C ILE A 20 -23.32 9.73 18.56
N PHE A 21 -23.62 10.91 18.00
CA PHE A 21 -23.44 11.17 16.57
C PHE A 21 -21.97 11.04 16.15
N ALA A 22 -21.05 11.63 16.91
CA ALA A 22 -19.62 11.51 16.66
C ALA A 22 -19.14 10.05 16.75
N ALA A 23 -19.64 9.28 17.73
CA ALA A 23 -19.33 7.86 17.87
C ALA A 23 -19.84 7.05 16.67
N ILE A 24 -21.05 7.33 16.18
CA ILE A 24 -21.59 6.67 14.98
C ILE A 24 -20.73 7.00 13.75
N LEU A 25 -20.37 8.26 13.53
CA LEU A 25 -19.49 8.63 12.42
C LEU A 25 -18.11 7.97 12.53
N LEU A 26 -17.57 7.88 13.74
CA LEU A 26 -16.30 7.23 13.99
C LEU A 26 -16.37 5.74 13.68
N ILE A 27 -17.44 5.05 14.12
CA ILE A 27 -17.68 3.64 13.80
C ILE A 27 -17.85 3.49 12.28
N LEU A 28 -18.70 4.29 11.64
CA LEU A 28 -18.93 4.20 10.20
C LEU A 28 -17.64 4.44 9.38
N SER A 29 -16.84 5.41 9.78
CA SER A 29 -15.54 5.68 9.16
C SER A 29 -14.57 4.52 9.37
N PHE A 30 -14.47 4.02 10.60
CA PHE A 30 -13.55 2.96 10.96
C PHE A 30 -13.96 1.58 10.43
N THR A 31 -15.24 1.27 10.30
CA THR A 31 -15.72 -0.05 9.86
C THR A 31 -16.14 -0.05 8.41
N CYS A 32 -16.94 0.92 7.94
CA CYS A 32 -17.43 0.90 6.56
C CYS A 32 -16.36 1.36 5.58
N ILE A 33 -15.68 2.49 5.84
CA ILE A 33 -14.67 2.98 4.89
C ILE A 33 -13.42 2.10 4.96
N ASN A 34 -12.86 1.90 6.16
CA ASN A 34 -11.59 1.18 6.29
C ASN A 34 -11.69 -0.33 6.01
N TRP A 35 -12.86 -0.96 6.19
CA TRP A 35 -13.02 -2.41 5.97
C TRP A 35 -13.80 -2.77 4.70
N TYR A 36 -14.80 -1.97 4.31
CA TYR A 36 -15.68 -2.29 3.19
C TYR A 36 -15.31 -1.55 1.90
N CYS A 37 -14.86 -0.29 2.00
CA CYS A 37 -14.49 0.50 0.82
C CYS A 37 -13.04 0.32 0.36
N ILE A 38 -12.12 -0.10 1.24
CA ILE A 38 -10.71 -0.27 0.90
C ILE A 38 -10.48 -1.66 0.31
N THR A 39 -10.07 -1.69 -0.96
CA THR A 39 -9.73 -2.90 -1.68
C THR A 39 -8.24 -3.23 -1.49
N GLN A 40 -7.83 -4.50 -1.68
CA GLN A 40 -6.42 -4.92 -1.56
C GLN A 40 -5.43 -4.18 -2.49
N LYS A 41 -5.92 -3.44 -3.48
CA LYS A 41 -5.11 -2.68 -4.43
C LYS A 41 -4.88 -1.23 -3.99
N ASP A 42 -5.62 -0.77 -2.98
CA ASP A 42 -5.50 0.59 -2.46
C ASP A 42 -4.30 0.73 -1.52
N ASP A 43 -3.89 1.97 -1.31
CA ASP A 43 -2.79 2.32 -0.42
C ASP A 43 -3.10 2.01 1.04
N LEU A 44 -2.04 1.65 1.77
CA LEU A 44 -2.09 1.35 3.20
C LEU A 44 -2.60 2.57 3.98
N THR A 45 -3.70 2.39 4.71
CA THR A 45 -4.22 3.46 5.57
C THR A 45 -3.28 3.75 6.74
N ILE A 46 -3.42 4.94 7.30
CA ILE A 46 -2.71 5.31 8.53
C ILE A 46 -3.06 4.33 9.66
N PHE A 47 -4.30 3.81 9.70
CA PHE A 47 -4.71 2.80 10.67
C PHE A 47 -3.96 1.49 10.50
N GLU A 48 -3.78 1.00 9.28
CA GLU A 48 -3.00 -0.23 9.02
C GLU A 48 -1.51 -0.03 9.33
N LYS A 49 -0.95 1.15 9.03
CA LYS A 49 0.44 1.49 9.38
C LYS A 49 0.64 1.58 10.89
N LEU A 50 -0.32 2.16 11.62
CA LEU A 50 -0.29 2.25 13.08
C LEU A 50 -0.48 0.86 13.71
N GLY A 51 -1.44 0.08 13.21
CA GLY A 51 -1.71 -1.30 13.62
C GLY A 51 -0.51 -2.20 13.43
N ALA A 52 0.21 -2.07 12.31
CA ALA A 52 1.42 -2.84 12.06
C ALA A 52 2.53 -2.60 13.11
N ARG A 53 2.64 -1.38 13.67
CA ARG A 53 3.57 -1.12 14.78
C ARG A 53 3.16 -1.84 16.07
N ALA A 54 1.86 -2.01 16.28
CA ALA A 54 1.29 -2.73 17.41
C ALA A 54 0.99 -4.22 17.12
N ASN A 55 1.40 -4.74 15.95
CA ASN A 55 1.03 -6.08 15.44
C ASN A 55 -0.48 -6.37 15.41
N LEU A 56 -1.32 -5.33 15.30
CA LEU A 56 -2.77 -5.41 15.20
C LEU A 56 -3.21 -5.21 13.75
N ARG A 57 -4.06 -6.12 13.26
CA ARG A 57 -4.65 -6.03 11.92
C ARG A 57 -5.89 -5.15 11.98
N LEU A 58 -5.71 -3.88 11.64
CA LEU A 58 -6.75 -2.84 11.62
C LEU A 58 -7.34 -2.61 10.22
N GLY A 59 -7.29 -3.61 9.34
CA GLY A 59 -7.75 -3.48 7.96
C GLY A 59 -7.77 -4.81 7.18
N PRO A 60 -8.15 -4.73 5.89
CA PRO A 60 -8.30 -5.89 5.01
C PRO A 60 -6.94 -6.48 4.59
N HIS A 61 -5.86 -5.69 4.58
CA HIS A 61 -4.56 -6.19 4.17
C HIS A 61 -3.91 -7.05 5.25
N THR A 62 -3.17 -8.06 4.79
CA THR A 62 -2.45 -8.96 5.69
C THR A 62 -1.17 -8.31 6.23
N MET A 63 -0.72 -8.73 7.41
CA MET A 63 0.53 -8.21 8.01
C MET A 63 1.77 -8.39 7.12
N ILE A 64 1.77 -9.41 6.26
CA ILE A 64 2.85 -9.65 5.30
C ILE A 64 2.83 -8.58 4.19
N GLN A 65 1.65 -8.22 3.68
CA GLN A 65 1.49 -7.15 2.69
C GLN A 65 1.85 -5.78 3.28
N ILE A 66 1.47 -5.51 4.53
CA ILE A 66 1.79 -4.25 5.20
C ILE A 66 3.30 -4.09 5.40
N LYS A 67 4.00 -5.15 5.82
CA LYS A 67 5.47 -5.14 5.98
C LYS A 67 6.22 -5.00 4.64
N ARG A 68 5.62 -5.43 3.52
CA ARG A 68 6.16 -5.20 2.17
C ARG A 68 5.99 -3.77 1.67
N GLY A 69 5.23 -2.93 2.37
CA GLY A 69 5.03 -1.52 2.05
C GLY A 69 3.76 -1.22 1.23
N GLY A 70 2.86 -2.19 1.08
CA GLY A 70 1.60 -2.00 0.38
C GLY A 70 1.67 -2.25 -1.13
N TYR A 71 0.58 -1.95 -1.84
CA TYR A 71 0.45 -2.23 -3.27
C TYR A 71 1.39 -1.32 -4.10
N ALA A 72 1.44 -0.02 -3.78
CA ALA A 72 2.30 0.96 -4.46
C ALA A 72 3.80 0.64 -4.33
N SER A 73 4.29 0.21 -3.16
CA SER A 73 5.71 -0.16 -3.00
C SER A 73 6.08 -1.43 -3.75
N THR A 74 5.13 -2.36 -3.89
CA THR A 74 5.34 -3.61 -4.61
C THR A 74 5.54 -3.32 -6.08
N TYR A 75 4.72 -2.46 -6.66
CA TYR A 75 4.82 -2.04 -8.07
C TYR A 75 6.13 -1.28 -8.35
N ALA A 76 6.47 -0.30 -7.51
CA ALA A 76 7.73 0.44 -7.66
C ALA A 76 8.96 -0.48 -7.62
N ARG A 77 8.94 -1.51 -6.78
CA ARG A 77 10.03 -2.48 -6.69
C ARG A 77 10.11 -3.40 -7.90
N GLU A 78 8.96 -3.82 -8.44
CA GLU A 78 8.89 -4.62 -9.67
C GLU A 78 9.44 -3.84 -10.86
N GLU A 79 9.07 -2.55 -11.01
CA GLU A 79 9.61 -1.68 -12.07
C GLU A 79 11.13 -1.49 -11.96
N ASP A 80 11.66 -1.28 -10.75
CA ASP A 80 13.10 -1.16 -10.51
C ASP A 80 13.85 -2.46 -10.84
N ASP A 81 13.30 -3.61 -10.46
CA ASP A 81 13.88 -4.92 -10.75
C ASP A 81 13.87 -5.21 -12.26
N GLU A 82 12.82 -4.83 -12.99
CA GLU A 82 12.76 -4.93 -14.45
C GLU A 82 13.80 -4.04 -15.14
N ARG A 83 13.95 -2.78 -14.70
CA ARG A 83 15.00 -1.88 -15.20
C ARG A 83 16.40 -2.46 -15.02
N ARG A 84 16.67 -3.07 -13.87
CA ARG A 84 17.96 -3.71 -13.60
C ARG A 84 18.22 -4.90 -14.50
N LYS A 85 17.21 -5.76 -14.70
CA LYS A 85 17.31 -6.91 -15.63
C LYS A 85 17.59 -6.46 -17.05
N LEU A 86 16.84 -5.49 -17.57
CA LEU A 86 17.06 -4.91 -18.90
C LEU A 86 18.48 -4.36 -19.07
N THR A 87 19.00 -3.68 -18.05
CA THR A 87 20.35 -3.12 -18.05
C THR A 87 21.42 -4.22 -18.04
N MET A 88 21.20 -5.31 -17.30
CA MET A 88 22.12 -6.45 -17.28
C MET A 88 22.11 -7.21 -18.61
N THR A 89 20.93 -7.39 -19.23
CA THR A 89 20.80 -8.06 -20.53
C THR A 89 21.48 -7.26 -21.64
N SER A 90 21.31 -5.95 -21.67
CA SER A 90 21.97 -5.10 -22.67
C SER A 90 23.49 -5.08 -22.51
N GLN A 91 24.01 -5.07 -21.28
CA GLN A 91 25.45 -5.22 -21.04
C GLN A 91 25.99 -6.60 -21.46
N GLN A 92 25.23 -7.67 -21.22
CA GLN A 92 25.62 -9.02 -21.68
C GLN A 92 25.67 -9.09 -23.21
N GLN A 93 24.67 -8.54 -23.90
CA GLN A 93 24.67 -8.47 -25.37
C GLN A 93 25.90 -7.72 -25.90
N GLN A 94 26.19 -6.53 -25.35
CA GLN A 94 27.37 -5.75 -25.75
C GLN A 94 28.71 -6.48 -25.52
N ARG A 95 28.82 -7.30 -24.47
CA ARG A 95 30.02 -8.13 -24.25
C ARG A 95 30.11 -9.33 -25.19
N MET A 96 28.98 -9.87 -25.63
CA MET A 96 28.92 -11.12 -26.39
C MET A 96 29.09 -10.88 -27.89
N GLU A 97 28.66 -9.72 -28.40
CA GLU A 97 28.87 -9.32 -29.80
C GLU A 97 30.33 -9.44 -30.29
N PRO A 98 31.34 -8.86 -29.62
CA PRO A 98 32.72 -8.98 -30.08
C PRO A 98 33.27 -10.41 -30.00
N LEU A 99 32.78 -11.24 -29.05
CA LEU A 99 33.20 -12.64 -28.92
C LEU A 99 32.63 -13.50 -30.06
N LEU A 100 31.38 -13.29 -30.44
CA LEU A 100 30.78 -13.96 -31.60
C LEU A 100 31.45 -13.54 -32.90
N GLU A 101 31.84 -12.27 -33.01
CA GLU A 101 32.54 -11.76 -34.19
C GLU A 101 33.97 -12.31 -34.29
N GLU A 102 34.67 -12.48 -33.16
CA GLU A 102 35.95 -13.19 -33.13
C GLU A 102 35.82 -14.68 -33.46
N ASP A 103 34.81 -15.37 -32.94
CA ASP A 103 34.57 -16.79 -33.22
C ASP A 103 34.24 -17.03 -34.70
N ASN A 104 33.35 -16.22 -35.27
CA ASN A 104 33.02 -16.25 -36.70
C ASN A 104 34.25 -15.97 -37.58
N ARG A 105 35.10 -15.01 -37.16
CA ARG A 105 36.36 -14.72 -37.85
C ARG A 105 37.29 -15.94 -37.82
N LYS A 106 37.46 -16.59 -36.66
CA LYS A 106 38.32 -17.79 -36.49
C LYS A 106 37.79 -19.02 -37.24
N GLY A 107 36.48 -19.26 -37.22
CA GLY A 107 35.84 -20.36 -37.93
C GLY A 107 35.98 -20.25 -39.46
N THR A 108 35.98 -19.02 -39.99
CA THR A 108 36.21 -18.76 -41.42
C THR A 108 37.65 -19.09 -41.85
N VAL A 109 38.66 -18.84 -41.01
CA VAL A 109 40.07 -19.14 -41.34
C VAL A 109 40.39 -20.64 -41.26
N ALA A 110 39.64 -21.41 -40.48
CA ALA A 110 39.84 -22.85 -40.31
C ALA A 110 39.26 -23.71 -41.46
N GLN A 111 38.50 -23.11 -42.40
CA GLN A 111 37.91 -23.79 -43.55
C GLN A 111 38.69 -23.61 -44.88
N ILE A 112 39.88 -23.02 -44.85
CA ILE A 112 40.82 -22.94 -45.99
C ILE A 112 42.01 -23.87 -45.72
#